data_AF-A0A367K607-F1
#
_entry.id   AF-A0A367K607-F1
#
_cell.length_a   1.000
_cell.length_b   1.000
_cell.length_c   1.000
_cell.angle_alpha   90.00
_cell.angle_beta   90.00
_cell.angle_gamma   90.00
#
_symmetry.space_group_name_H-M   'P 1'
#
loop_
_entity.id
_entity.type
_entity.pdbx_description
1 polymer ?
#
loop_
_entity_poly.entity_id
_entity_poly.type
_entity_poly.pdbx_seq_one_letter_code
_entity_poly.pdbx_strand_id
1 'polypeptide(L)'
;MEWNDFVKVKTDTYDQDAVLRWARDYLKRNEITFDYLVVQDGYSFIHLSYIQQTIDKEKNNLPATTSGTDMVWFNPQLKNVAVAGSSAFDKLWEYESDISDITDSASDSSLLVSLYRLNKAVELQRKIIESESEGDRLSEFFKFPVFLGEQNRMITWSNNVETVPDLTVSVANVYQDADFASLTQKLRLGATSICKAIDKPDIAVVTSSFIYPDSCMEKAAPPAADNKREYALAHNYAFVARSTEYAQQDLRTEKRRTVWGKIDVVQKVLPKYEWIFWLDMDAVIMNPKHTVQGILDDLRSKYPGGPEKFEENIDLVIAKPTRDKMINAGVFFMRNTKWAQAFLKDVQNFKKWYNQSPSYEQGAMWELIQLDKHKSHVLLLDNDDHTFNTLPKRYTPGDFIVHFAPDKCPGPAVLEGLEAVKRIQNGEVFTHFEES
;
A
#
# COMPACT_ATOMS: atom_id res chain seq x y z
N MET A 1 3.05 6.97 5.16
CA MET A 1 2.10 6.89 4.04
C MET A 1 1.08 5.85 4.41
N GLU A 2 -0.16 6.25 4.59
CA GLU A 2 -1.24 5.31 4.84
C GLU A 2 -1.79 4.82 3.50
N TRP A 3 -2.43 3.65 3.48
CA TRP A 3 -2.72 2.97 2.22
C TRP A 3 -3.76 3.69 1.34
N ASN A 4 -4.55 4.58 1.94
CA ASN A 4 -5.53 5.41 1.25
C ASN A 4 -4.89 6.61 0.52
N ASP A 5 -3.59 6.85 0.71
CA ASP A 5 -2.80 7.84 -0.03
C ASP A 5 -2.17 7.25 -1.32
N PHE A 6 -2.32 5.95 -1.56
CA PHE A 6 -1.75 5.31 -2.76
C PHE A 6 -2.75 5.25 -3.89
N VAL A 7 -2.40 5.92 -4.99
CA VAL A 7 -3.12 5.78 -6.26
C VAL A 7 -2.36 4.82 -7.15
N LYS A 8 -3.05 3.79 -7.66
CA LYS A 8 -2.46 2.85 -8.61
C LYS A 8 -2.38 3.51 -9.99
N VAL A 9 -1.17 3.63 -10.52
CA VAL A 9 -0.94 4.05 -11.90
C VAL A 9 -0.77 2.80 -12.76
N LYS A 10 -1.54 2.67 -13.86
CA LYS A 10 -1.41 1.54 -14.79
C LYS A 10 -0.21 1.79 -15.71
N THR A 11 0.96 1.29 -15.31
CA THR A 11 2.18 1.28 -16.12
C THR A 11 2.95 -0.02 -15.88
N ASP A 12 3.58 -0.54 -16.93
CA ASP A 12 4.35 -1.80 -16.87
C ASP A 12 5.82 -1.56 -16.49
N THR A 13 6.31 -0.33 -16.66
CA THR A 13 7.68 0.09 -16.33
C THR A 13 7.70 1.46 -15.69
N TYR A 14 8.72 1.74 -14.87
CA TYR A 14 8.94 3.08 -14.33
C TYR A 14 9.44 4.03 -15.43
N ASP A 15 8.79 5.17 -15.55
CA ASP A 15 9.19 6.29 -16.41
C ASP A 15 8.90 7.59 -15.63
N GLN A 16 9.94 8.38 -15.37
CA GLN A 16 9.83 9.62 -14.61
C GLN A 16 8.87 10.62 -15.29
N ASP A 17 8.92 10.76 -16.61
CA ASP A 17 8.12 11.73 -17.34
C ASP A 17 6.65 11.30 -17.37
N ALA A 18 6.39 10.00 -17.53
CA ALA A 18 5.05 9.45 -17.41
C ALA A 18 4.46 9.69 -16.00
N VAL A 19 5.27 9.52 -14.95
CA VAL A 19 4.86 9.79 -13.55
C VAL A 19 4.58 11.28 -13.33
N LEU A 20 5.44 12.17 -13.85
CA LEU A 20 5.25 13.62 -13.71
C LEU A 20 3.99 14.09 -14.45
N ARG A 21 3.75 13.61 -15.68
CA ARG A 21 2.52 13.91 -16.45
C ARG A 21 1.28 13.40 -15.72
N TRP A 22 1.34 12.17 -15.24
CA TRP A 22 0.26 11.58 -14.44
C TRP A 22 -0.01 12.41 -13.19
N ALA A 23 1.03 12.82 -12.45
CA ALA A 23 0.90 13.64 -11.25
C ALA A 23 0.24 14.99 -11.58
N ARG A 24 0.67 15.68 -12.64
CA ARG A 24 0.05 16.93 -13.11
C ARG A 24 -1.46 16.75 -13.33
N ASP A 25 -1.84 15.75 -14.13
CA ASP A 25 -3.21 15.54 -14.53
C ASP A 25 -4.09 15.07 -13.35
N TYR A 26 -3.54 14.23 -12.48
CA TYR A 26 -4.23 13.72 -11.29
C TYR A 26 -4.45 14.83 -10.26
N LEU A 27 -3.40 15.58 -9.90
CA LEU A 27 -3.48 16.63 -8.89
C LEU A 27 -4.43 17.74 -9.35
N LYS A 28 -4.38 18.14 -10.63
CA LYS A 28 -5.31 19.12 -11.21
C LYS A 28 -6.76 18.64 -11.19
N ARG A 29 -7.01 17.39 -11.60
CA ARG A 29 -8.38 16.83 -11.64
C ARG A 29 -9.03 16.72 -10.26
N ASN A 30 -8.22 16.48 -9.24
CA ASN A 30 -8.70 16.29 -7.86
C ASN A 30 -8.51 17.54 -6.98
N GLU A 31 -8.14 18.68 -7.58
CA GLU A 31 -7.94 19.95 -6.88
C GLU A 31 -6.94 19.86 -5.70
N ILE A 32 -5.91 19.02 -5.84
CA ILE A 32 -4.88 18.80 -4.82
C ILE A 32 -3.76 19.81 -5.00
N THR A 33 -3.51 20.62 -3.98
CA THR A 33 -2.36 21.55 -3.91
C THR A 33 -1.21 20.95 -3.12
N PHE A 34 0.02 21.34 -3.45
CA PHE A 34 1.23 20.93 -2.74
C PHE A 34 2.29 22.04 -2.78
N ASP A 35 3.22 22.02 -1.83
CA ASP A 35 4.39 22.90 -1.85
C ASP A 35 5.54 22.28 -2.63
N TYR A 36 5.78 20.97 -2.39
CA TYR A 36 6.83 20.19 -3.05
C TYR A 36 6.33 18.80 -3.44
N LEU A 37 6.63 18.41 -4.67
CA LEU A 37 6.47 17.06 -5.19
C LEU A 37 7.79 16.31 -5.01
N VAL A 38 7.73 15.14 -4.37
CA VAL A 38 8.87 14.21 -4.27
C VAL A 38 8.57 13.01 -5.16
N VAL A 39 9.48 12.73 -6.09
CA VAL A 39 9.44 11.55 -6.97
C VAL A 39 10.52 10.59 -6.51
N GLN A 40 10.13 9.34 -6.22
CA GLN A 40 11.05 8.24 -5.91
C GLN A 40 10.55 6.92 -6.50
N ASP A 41 11.46 6.01 -6.86
CA ASP A 41 11.13 4.62 -7.19
C ASP A 41 11.19 3.70 -5.96
N GLY A 42 10.94 2.40 -6.17
CA GLY A 42 10.99 1.38 -5.10
C GLY A 42 12.39 0.90 -4.73
N TYR A 43 13.44 1.35 -5.43
CA TYR A 43 14.84 0.96 -5.23
C TYR A 43 15.69 2.13 -4.74
N SER A 44 15.05 3.19 -4.28
CA SER A 44 15.68 4.39 -3.77
C SER A 44 15.07 4.75 -2.43
N PHE A 45 15.85 5.44 -1.60
CA PHE A 45 15.31 6.10 -0.42
C PHE A 45 15.81 7.54 -0.34
N ILE A 46 15.08 8.33 0.44
CA ILE A 46 15.27 9.76 0.54
C ILE A 46 15.22 10.19 2.02
N HIS A 47 16.16 11.02 2.43
CA HIS A 47 16.20 11.66 3.73
C HIS A 47 15.35 12.95 3.72
N LEU A 48 14.04 12.82 3.95
CA LEU A 48 13.09 13.95 3.88
C LEU A 48 13.48 15.13 4.80
N SER A 49 13.99 14.88 6.01
CA SER A 49 14.42 15.99 6.89
C SER A 49 15.60 16.80 6.32
N TYR A 50 16.52 16.17 5.58
CA TYR A 50 17.60 16.88 4.92
C TYR A 50 17.10 17.65 3.70
N ILE A 51 16.11 17.12 2.98
CA ILE A 51 15.39 17.89 1.95
C ILE A 51 14.77 19.15 2.53
N GLN A 52 14.02 19.01 3.61
CA GLN A 52 13.39 20.15 4.25
C GLN A 52 14.44 21.19 4.69
N GLN A 53 15.51 20.76 5.37
CA GLN A 53 16.58 21.65 5.81
C GLN A 53 17.29 22.36 4.64
N THR A 54 17.59 21.64 3.55
CA THR A 54 18.20 22.25 2.36
C THR A 54 17.26 23.26 1.72
N ILE A 55 15.99 22.90 1.53
CA ILE A 55 14.97 23.81 0.98
C ILE A 55 14.84 25.07 1.85
N ASP A 56 14.70 24.92 3.17
CA ASP A 56 14.50 26.04 4.08
C ASP A 56 15.74 26.95 4.13
N LYS A 57 16.94 26.37 4.05
CA LYS A 57 18.18 27.14 3.92
C LYS A 57 18.20 27.94 2.62
N GLU A 58 17.93 27.31 1.49
CA GLU A 58 18.02 27.96 0.18
C GLU A 58 16.91 28.99 -0.04
N LYS A 59 15.73 28.81 0.56
CA LYS A 59 14.66 29.84 0.56
C LYS A 59 15.16 31.18 1.08
N ASN A 60 16.01 31.18 2.11
CA ASN A 60 16.57 32.41 2.69
C ASN A 60 17.59 33.09 1.76
N ASN A 61 18.11 32.38 0.75
CA ASN A 61 19.05 32.90 -0.24
C ASN A 61 18.36 33.37 -1.53
N LEU A 62 17.06 33.11 -1.68
CA LEU A 62 16.32 33.51 -2.89
C LEU A 62 16.13 35.03 -2.96
N PRO A 63 16.12 35.62 -4.17
CA PRO A 63 15.64 36.98 -4.37
C PRO A 63 14.21 37.13 -3.85
N ALA A 64 13.87 38.30 -3.29
CA ALA A 64 12.53 38.57 -2.73
C ALA A 64 11.38 38.40 -3.74
N THR A 65 11.69 38.42 -5.04
CA THR A 65 10.75 38.24 -6.16
C THR A 65 10.53 36.78 -6.55
N THR A 66 11.31 35.84 -6.00
CA THR A 66 11.27 34.42 -6.36
C THR A 66 10.47 33.64 -5.31
N SER A 67 9.49 32.85 -5.75
CA SER A 67 8.70 31.99 -4.86
C SER A 67 9.61 30.96 -4.18
N GLY A 68 9.36 30.68 -2.90
CA GLY A 68 10.05 29.61 -2.18
C GLY A 68 9.85 28.22 -2.82
N THR A 69 8.80 28.03 -3.60
CA THR A 69 8.49 26.78 -4.34
C THR A 69 9.03 26.77 -5.76
N ASP A 70 9.82 27.77 -6.17
CA ASP A 70 10.44 27.86 -7.49
C ASP A 70 11.82 27.16 -7.51
N MET A 71 11.87 25.94 -6.98
CA MET A 71 13.10 25.17 -6.79
C MET A 71 12.98 23.74 -7.32
N VAL A 72 14.06 23.24 -7.93
CA VAL A 72 14.21 21.83 -8.31
C VAL A 72 15.49 21.29 -7.69
N TRP A 73 15.40 20.12 -7.05
CA TRP A 73 16.56 19.38 -6.57
C TRP A 73 16.55 17.97 -7.14
N PHE A 74 17.54 17.67 -7.98
CA PHE A 74 17.70 16.36 -8.60
C PHE A 74 19.15 16.19 -9.06
N ASN A 75 19.55 14.95 -9.36
CA ASN A 75 20.81 14.65 -10.00
C ASN A 75 20.54 14.23 -11.45
N PRO A 76 21.09 14.92 -12.48
CA PRO A 76 20.86 14.57 -13.89
C PRO A 76 21.28 13.16 -14.30
N GLN A 77 22.10 12.49 -13.48
CA GLN A 77 22.53 11.10 -13.67
C GLN A 77 21.58 10.09 -13.00
N LEU A 78 20.64 10.56 -12.18
CA LEU A 78 19.70 9.75 -11.41
C LEU A 78 18.26 10.17 -11.74
N LYS A 79 17.55 9.35 -12.52
CA LYS A 79 16.14 9.59 -12.86
C LYS A 79 15.18 9.18 -11.75
N ASN A 80 15.67 8.42 -10.78
CA ASN A 80 14.84 7.73 -9.80
C ASN A 80 14.43 8.63 -8.65
N VAL A 81 15.10 9.78 -8.46
CA VAL A 81 14.87 10.69 -7.33
C VAL A 81 14.85 12.14 -7.82
N ALA A 82 13.77 12.85 -7.51
CA ALA A 82 13.67 14.29 -7.74
C ALA A 82 12.76 14.96 -6.72
N VAL A 83 13.03 16.24 -6.43
CA VAL A 83 12.18 17.11 -5.63
C VAL A 83 11.91 18.37 -6.43
N ALA A 84 10.65 18.71 -6.64
CA ALA A 84 10.26 19.93 -7.36
C ALA A 84 9.23 20.70 -6.54
N GLY A 85 9.48 21.99 -6.30
CA GLY A 85 8.46 22.87 -5.72
C GLY A 85 7.34 23.12 -6.73
N SER A 86 6.15 23.49 -6.25
CA SER A 86 4.97 23.67 -7.10
C SER A 86 5.17 24.66 -8.25
N SER A 87 5.75 25.84 -7.99
CA SER A 87 6.04 26.81 -9.05
C SER A 87 7.06 26.27 -10.06
N ALA A 88 8.07 25.53 -9.61
CA ALA A 88 9.03 24.91 -10.51
C ALA A 88 8.41 23.77 -11.33
N PHE A 89 7.49 23.01 -10.73
CA PHE A 89 6.75 21.96 -11.41
C PHE A 89 5.82 22.53 -12.50
N ASP A 90 5.17 23.67 -12.26
CA ASP A 90 4.34 24.33 -13.28
C ASP A 90 5.19 24.79 -14.48
N LYS A 91 6.35 25.40 -14.21
CA LYS A 91 7.31 25.81 -15.26
C LYS A 91 7.81 24.65 -16.12
N LEU A 92 7.95 23.44 -15.57
CA LEU A 92 8.31 22.26 -16.36
C LEU A 92 7.36 22.08 -17.55
N TRP A 93 6.08 22.36 -17.35
CA TRP A 93 5.04 22.24 -18.37
C TRP A 93 4.97 23.47 -19.29
N GLU A 94 5.32 24.66 -18.80
CA GLU A 94 5.44 25.87 -19.63
C GLU A 94 6.50 25.70 -20.72
N TYR A 95 7.63 25.07 -20.40
CA TYR A 95 8.75 24.84 -21.32
C TYR A 95 8.67 23.50 -22.06
N GLU A 96 7.58 22.75 -21.91
CA GLU A 96 7.47 21.38 -22.44
C GLU A 96 7.76 21.31 -23.95
N SER A 97 7.25 22.26 -24.74
CA SER A 97 7.51 22.33 -26.19
C SER A 97 8.95 22.69 -26.52
N ASP A 98 9.59 23.51 -25.69
CA ASP A 98 10.97 23.97 -25.93
C ASP A 98 11.98 22.86 -25.60
N ILE A 99 11.62 21.99 -24.66
CA ILE A 99 12.49 20.90 -24.19
C ILE A 99 12.14 19.54 -24.83
N SER A 100 10.99 19.39 -25.50
CA SER A 100 10.64 18.16 -26.20
C SER A 100 11.65 17.85 -27.31
N ASP A 101 12.06 18.86 -28.07
CA ASP A 101 13.05 18.71 -29.16
C ASP A 101 14.43 18.27 -28.62
N ILE A 102 14.79 18.74 -27.42
CA ILE A 102 16.01 18.34 -26.71
C ILE A 102 15.90 16.90 -26.20
N THR A 103 14.71 16.50 -25.75
CA THR A 103 14.42 15.17 -25.25
C THR A 103 14.46 14.14 -26.38
N ASP A 104 13.82 14.43 -27.51
CA ASP A 104 13.74 13.53 -28.67
C ASP A 104 15.09 13.30 -29.36
N SER A 105 16.00 14.29 -29.27
CA SER A 105 17.34 14.19 -29.84
C SER A 105 18.34 13.43 -28.97
N ALA A 106 18.03 13.21 -27.69
CA ALA A 106 18.89 12.50 -26.75
C ALA A 106 18.13 11.32 -26.12
N SER A 107 18.38 10.10 -26.63
CA SER A 107 17.67 8.85 -26.30
C SER A 107 17.67 8.42 -24.81
N ASP A 108 18.22 9.23 -23.91
CA ASP A 108 18.25 9.00 -22.46
C ASP A 108 18.01 10.28 -21.64
N SER A 109 17.43 11.34 -22.22
CA SER A 109 17.05 12.56 -21.48
C SER A 109 15.63 12.43 -20.91
N SER A 110 15.39 12.92 -19.70
CA SER A 110 14.03 13.16 -19.17
C SER A 110 13.67 14.64 -19.28
N LEU A 111 12.39 14.99 -19.14
CA LEU A 111 11.93 16.39 -19.16
C LEU A 111 12.70 17.26 -18.16
N LEU A 112 12.90 16.77 -16.93
CA LEU A 112 13.67 17.50 -15.91
C LEU A 112 15.14 17.70 -16.30
N VAL A 113 15.77 16.68 -16.90
CA VAL A 113 17.15 16.78 -17.41
C VAL A 113 17.25 17.79 -18.55
N SER A 114 16.29 17.76 -19.47
CA SER A 114 16.24 18.67 -20.62
C SER A 114 16.02 20.12 -20.17
N LEU A 115 15.12 20.37 -19.21
CA LEU A 115 14.93 21.70 -18.61
C LEU A 115 16.20 22.21 -17.92
N TYR A 116 16.90 21.36 -17.17
CA TYR A 116 18.17 21.70 -16.54
C TYR A 116 19.25 22.06 -17.57
N ARG A 117 19.37 21.29 -18.65
CA ARG A 117 20.32 21.55 -19.74
C ARG A 117 20.03 22.86 -20.45
N LEU A 118 18.76 23.13 -20.74
CA LEU A 118 18.32 24.39 -21.35
C LEU A 118 18.65 25.58 -20.43
N ASN A 119 18.34 25.49 -19.14
CA ASN A 119 18.73 26.51 -18.16
C ASN A 119 20.25 26.75 -18.16
N LYS A 120 21.06 25.69 -18.13
CA LYS A 120 22.53 25.81 -18.18
C LYS A 120 23.04 26.46 -19.46
N ALA A 121 22.43 26.13 -20.61
CA ALA A 121 22.80 26.74 -21.89
C ALA A 121 22.49 28.25 -21.90
N VAL A 122 21.33 28.66 -21.39
CA VAL A 122 20.94 30.07 -21.28
C VAL A 122 21.82 30.82 -20.27
N GLU A 123 22.16 30.22 -19.13
CA GLU A 123 23.12 30.80 -18.17
C GLU A 123 24.50 31.03 -18.79
N LEU A 124 24.97 30.12 -19.64
CA LEU A 124 26.24 30.26 -20.34
C LEU A 124 26.18 31.37 -21.39
N GLN A 125 25.11 31.42 -22.20
CA GLN A 125 24.91 32.50 -23.18
C GLN A 125 24.88 33.86 -22.50
N ARG A 126 24.17 34.00 -21.37
CA ARG A 126 24.12 35.24 -20.60
C ARG A 126 25.51 35.75 -20.19
N LYS A 127 26.44 34.85 -19.85
CA LYS A 127 27.81 35.24 -19.48
C LYS A 127 28.65 35.74 -20.65
N ILE A 128 28.22 35.45 -21.88
CA ILE A 128 28.94 35.80 -23.12
C ILE A 128 28.33 37.06 -23.75
N ILE A 129 27.06 37.35 -23.49
CA ILE A 129 26.40 38.58 -23.97
C ILE A 129 27.02 39.80 -23.29
N GLU A 130 27.68 40.66 -24.08
CA GLU A 130 28.30 41.90 -23.60
C GLU A 130 27.27 43.02 -23.35
N SER A 131 26.11 42.95 -24.03
CA SER A 131 25.02 43.94 -23.89
C SER A 131 24.13 43.62 -22.68
N GLU A 132 24.14 44.50 -21.69
CA GLU A 132 23.29 44.40 -20.50
C GLU A 132 21.80 44.30 -20.88
N SER A 133 21.36 45.08 -21.87
CA SER A 133 19.96 45.06 -22.33
C SER A 133 19.55 43.76 -23.04
N GLU A 134 20.48 43.07 -23.69
CA GLU A 134 20.21 41.75 -24.29
C GLU A 134 20.22 40.66 -23.22
N GLY A 135 21.10 40.76 -22.23
CA GLY A 135 21.12 39.88 -21.07
C GLY A 135 19.84 39.97 -20.23
N ASP A 136 19.30 41.18 -20.06
CA ASP A 136 18.04 41.41 -19.35
C ASP A 136 16.85 40.85 -20.14
N ARG A 137 16.78 41.10 -21.45
CA ARG A 137 15.74 40.50 -22.33
C ARG A 137 15.74 38.98 -22.27
N LEU A 138 16.92 38.36 -22.30
CA LEU A 138 17.05 36.91 -22.19
C LEU A 138 16.53 36.40 -20.83
N SER A 139 16.80 37.15 -19.75
CA SER A 139 16.36 36.81 -18.39
C SER A 139 14.85 37.03 -18.19
N GLU A 140 14.26 38.01 -18.86
CA GLU A 140 12.82 38.23 -18.85
C GLU A 140 12.07 37.16 -19.67
N PHE A 141 12.69 36.71 -20.77
CA PHE A 141 12.13 35.68 -21.64
C PHE A 141 12.17 34.30 -20.98
N PHE A 142 13.30 33.94 -20.37
CA PHE A 142 13.49 32.63 -19.73
C PHE A 142 13.46 32.72 -18.20
N LYS A 143 12.30 32.37 -17.63
CA LYS A 143 12.07 32.32 -16.18
C LYS A 143 12.24 30.89 -15.63
N PHE A 144 13.44 30.34 -15.72
CA PHE A 144 13.71 28.98 -15.21
C PHE A 144 13.55 28.85 -13.69
N PRO A 145 13.28 27.65 -13.17
CA PRO A 145 13.33 27.41 -11.73
C PRO A 145 14.78 27.41 -11.21
N VAL A 146 14.94 27.60 -9.91
CA VAL A 146 16.25 27.52 -9.25
C VAL A 146 16.63 26.06 -9.05
N PHE A 147 17.67 25.62 -9.76
CA PHE A 147 18.22 24.28 -9.59
C PHE A 147 19.18 24.26 -8.40
N LEU A 148 18.80 23.56 -7.34
CA LEU A 148 19.61 23.44 -6.13
C LEU A 148 20.92 22.69 -6.46
N GLY A 149 22.01 23.17 -5.85
CA GLY A 149 23.33 22.54 -5.93
C GLY A 149 23.40 21.21 -5.15
N GLU A 150 24.61 20.72 -4.92
CA GLU A 150 24.85 19.52 -4.08
C GLU A 150 24.29 18.20 -4.66
N GLN A 151 24.28 18.07 -5.99
CA GLN A 151 23.91 16.82 -6.69
C GLN A 151 24.73 15.61 -6.23
N ASN A 152 25.93 15.85 -5.70
CA ASN A 152 26.80 14.83 -5.10
C ASN A 152 26.27 14.22 -3.79
N ARG A 153 25.23 14.78 -3.18
CA ARG A 153 24.53 14.19 -2.02
C ARG A 153 23.42 13.22 -2.44
N MET A 154 23.09 13.17 -3.73
CA MET A 154 22.22 12.17 -4.33
C MET A 154 23.09 11.17 -5.08
N ILE A 155 23.30 9.99 -4.52
CA ILE A 155 24.30 9.04 -4.99
C ILE A 155 23.67 7.75 -5.53
N THR A 156 24.42 7.04 -6.35
CA THR A 156 24.14 5.66 -6.72
C THR A 156 24.74 4.71 -5.68
N TRP A 157 24.02 3.67 -5.33
CA TRP A 157 24.52 2.61 -4.46
C TRP A 157 25.79 1.96 -5.03
N SER A 158 26.85 1.93 -4.23
CA SER A 158 28.17 1.40 -4.57
C SER A 158 28.40 -0.05 -4.08
N ASN A 159 27.36 -0.70 -3.53
CA ASN A 159 27.44 -1.98 -2.81
C ASN A 159 28.31 -1.95 -1.53
N ASN A 160 28.53 -0.78 -0.94
CA ASN A 160 29.30 -0.64 0.29
C ASN A 160 28.78 0.52 1.17
N VAL A 161 28.26 0.19 2.35
CA VAL A 161 27.63 1.17 3.26
C VAL A 161 28.65 2.12 3.89
N GLU A 162 29.88 1.67 4.09
CA GLU A 162 30.97 2.45 4.64
C GLU A 162 31.43 3.57 3.70
N THR A 163 31.23 3.39 2.39
CA THR A 163 31.54 4.43 1.39
C THR A 163 30.47 5.52 1.27
N VAL A 164 29.32 5.35 1.91
CA VAL A 164 28.22 6.33 1.84
C VAL A 164 28.50 7.52 2.77
N PRO A 165 28.60 8.75 2.24
CA PRO A 165 28.81 9.94 3.05
C PRO A 165 27.68 10.18 4.06
N ASP A 166 28.00 10.71 5.25
CA ASP A 166 27.02 10.95 6.32
C ASP A 166 25.92 11.95 5.93
N LEU A 167 26.21 12.89 5.05
CA LEU A 167 25.27 13.92 4.59
C LEU A 167 24.51 13.52 3.32
N THR A 168 24.55 12.24 2.94
CA THR A 168 23.80 11.73 1.79
C THR A 168 22.31 11.95 1.97
N VAL A 169 21.67 12.50 0.94
CA VAL A 169 20.24 12.85 0.92
C VAL A 169 19.44 11.73 0.30
N SER A 170 19.96 11.09 -0.74
CA SER A 170 19.32 9.95 -1.37
C SER A 170 20.35 8.95 -1.86
N VAL A 171 19.97 7.67 -1.82
CA VAL A 171 20.72 6.58 -2.43
C VAL A 171 19.77 5.86 -3.37
N ALA A 172 20.14 5.76 -4.64
CA ALA A 172 19.40 5.03 -5.67
C ALA A 172 20.02 3.66 -5.94
N ASN A 173 19.25 2.75 -6.55
CA ASN A 173 19.68 1.40 -6.96
C ASN A 173 20.06 0.47 -5.80
N VAL A 174 19.34 0.57 -4.69
CA VAL A 174 19.43 -0.37 -3.57
C VAL A 174 18.44 -1.50 -3.81
N TYR A 175 18.95 -2.71 -4.05
CA TYR A 175 18.11 -3.85 -4.47
C TYR A 175 17.91 -4.91 -3.39
N GLN A 176 18.66 -4.84 -2.28
CA GLN A 176 18.60 -5.83 -1.20
C GLN A 176 18.05 -5.21 0.08
N ASP A 177 17.14 -5.92 0.75
CA ASP A 177 16.55 -5.49 2.02
C ASP A 177 17.62 -5.27 3.12
N ALA A 178 18.68 -6.09 3.12
CA ALA A 178 19.79 -5.97 4.07
C ALA A 178 20.60 -4.67 3.86
N ASP A 179 20.79 -4.27 2.60
CA ASP A 179 21.45 -3.00 2.26
C ASP A 179 20.57 -1.82 2.66
N PHE A 180 19.25 -1.91 2.40
CA PHE A 180 18.29 -0.92 2.87
C PHE A 180 18.36 -0.74 4.39
N ALA A 181 18.38 -1.83 5.15
CA ALA A 181 18.45 -1.78 6.61
C ALA A 181 19.77 -1.13 7.09
N SER A 182 20.90 -1.54 6.50
CA SER A 182 22.22 -1.00 6.83
C SER A 182 22.34 0.49 6.51
N LEU A 183 21.82 0.91 5.36
CA LEU A 183 21.79 2.32 4.94
C LEU A 183 20.87 3.15 5.81
N THR A 184 19.70 2.63 6.17
CA THR A 184 18.76 3.27 7.09
C THR A 184 19.41 3.53 8.45
N GLN A 185 20.20 2.57 8.96
CA GLN A 185 20.96 2.73 10.19
C GLN A 185 22.10 3.76 10.03
N LYS A 186 22.92 3.65 8.97
CA LYS A 186 24.06 4.53 8.70
C LYS A 186 23.62 5.99 8.57
N LEU A 187 22.57 6.23 7.80
CA LEU A 187 22.03 7.57 7.53
C LEU A 187 21.00 8.01 8.58
N ARG A 188 20.76 7.19 9.62
CA ARG A 188 19.83 7.47 10.71
C ARG A 188 18.42 7.84 10.21
N LEU A 189 17.99 7.17 9.15
CA LEU A 189 16.67 7.36 8.56
C LEU A 189 15.61 6.82 9.52
N GLY A 190 14.81 7.73 10.06
CA GLY A 190 13.64 7.39 10.85
C GLY A 190 12.41 7.17 9.97
N ALA A 191 11.45 6.39 10.47
CA ALA A 191 10.13 6.37 9.89
C ALA A 191 9.52 7.79 9.98
N THR A 192 9.09 8.33 8.85
CA THR A 192 8.41 9.64 8.82
C THR A 192 7.00 9.49 9.37
N SER A 193 6.66 10.26 10.40
CA SER A 193 5.29 10.39 10.89
C SER A 193 4.47 11.15 9.86
N ILE A 194 3.25 10.68 9.60
CA ILE A 194 2.26 11.42 8.80
C ILE A 194 1.92 12.75 9.50
N CYS A 195 1.91 13.86 8.74
CA CYS A 195 1.72 15.22 9.26
C CYS A 195 0.33 15.43 9.88
N LYS A 196 -0.67 14.69 9.40
CA LYS A 196 -1.97 14.55 10.02
C LYS A 196 -2.04 13.13 10.53
N ALA A 197 -2.17 12.94 11.85
CA ALA A 197 -2.67 11.67 12.34
C ALA A 197 -4.03 11.49 11.67
N ILE A 198 -4.11 10.57 10.72
CA ILE A 198 -5.40 10.11 10.23
C ILE A 198 -6.09 9.60 11.49
N ASP A 199 -7.34 10.02 11.71
CA ASP A 199 -8.19 9.36 12.70
C ASP A 199 -8.09 7.88 12.33
N LYS A 200 -7.31 7.12 13.11
CA LYS A 200 -6.88 5.77 12.71
C LYS A 200 -8.16 5.08 12.25
N PRO A 201 -8.25 4.60 11.00
CA PRO A 201 -9.48 3.98 10.57
C PRO A 201 -9.74 2.85 11.58
N ASP A 202 -10.90 2.85 12.22
CA ASP A 202 -11.16 1.87 13.28
C ASP A 202 -11.08 0.44 12.72
N ILE A 203 -11.22 0.28 11.41
CA ILE A 203 -11.29 -1.00 10.72
C ILE A 203 -10.24 -1.10 9.60
N ALA A 204 -9.55 -2.24 9.56
CA ALA A 204 -8.71 -2.65 8.44
C ALA A 204 -9.24 -3.91 7.75
N VAL A 205 -9.37 -3.86 6.43
CA VAL A 205 -9.60 -5.01 5.54
C VAL A 205 -8.25 -5.65 5.22
N VAL A 206 -8.03 -6.86 5.69
CA VAL A 206 -6.72 -7.53 5.68
C VAL A 206 -6.77 -8.79 4.81
N THR A 207 -5.77 -8.97 3.94
CA THR A 207 -5.63 -10.17 3.09
C THR A 207 -4.17 -10.59 2.97
N SER A 208 -3.95 -11.82 2.54
CA SER A 208 -2.65 -12.24 2.02
C SER A 208 -2.40 -11.68 0.62
N SER A 209 -1.13 -11.40 0.32
CA SER A 209 -0.59 -11.18 -1.03
C SER A 209 0.53 -12.17 -1.37
N PHE A 210 0.65 -13.26 -0.61
CA PHE A 210 1.66 -14.29 -0.84
C PHE A 210 1.26 -15.23 -1.98
N ILE A 211 2.07 -15.29 -3.04
CA ILE A 211 1.89 -16.24 -4.13
C ILE A 211 2.66 -17.53 -3.78
N TYR A 212 1.92 -18.64 -3.70
CA TYR A 212 2.49 -19.96 -3.42
C TYR A 212 3.32 -20.47 -4.62
N PRO A 213 4.27 -21.39 -4.39
CA PRO A 213 5.12 -21.92 -5.46
C PRO A 213 4.39 -22.58 -6.63
N ASP A 214 3.17 -23.08 -6.39
CA ASP A 214 2.31 -23.65 -7.44
C ASP A 214 1.73 -22.58 -8.39
N SER A 215 1.94 -21.29 -8.08
CA SER A 215 1.44 -20.13 -8.84
C SER A 215 -0.07 -20.16 -9.08
N CYS A 216 -0.81 -20.94 -8.28
CA CYS A 216 -2.24 -21.16 -8.48
C CYS A 216 -3.02 -19.84 -8.50
N MET A 217 -2.69 -18.94 -7.58
CA MET A 217 -3.35 -17.65 -7.41
C MET A 217 -2.68 -16.52 -8.17
N GLU A 218 -1.61 -16.73 -8.94
CA GLU A 218 -0.82 -15.67 -9.58
C GLU A 218 -1.68 -14.69 -10.40
N LYS A 219 -2.60 -15.22 -11.22
CA LYS A 219 -3.51 -14.40 -12.04
C LYS A 219 -4.69 -13.82 -11.27
N ALA A 220 -5.15 -14.52 -10.23
CA ALA A 220 -6.36 -14.17 -9.49
C ALA A 220 -6.08 -13.23 -8.30
N ALA A 221 -4.89 -13.29 -7.72
CA ALA A 221 -4.53 -12.54 -6.52
C ALA A 221 -4.54 -11.03 -6.72
N PRO A 222 -3.96 -10.45 -7.81
CA PRO A 222 -4.04 -9.01 -8.02
C PRO A 222 -5.48 -8.47 -8.13
N PRO A 223 -6.37 -9.02 -8.98
CA PRO A 223 -7.74 -8.51 -9.05
C PRO A 223 -8.57 -8.85 -7.79
N ALA A 224 -8.29 -9.96 -7.09
CA ALA A 224 -8.94 -10.25 -5.81
C ALA A 224 -8.50 -9.29 -4.68
N ALA A 225 -7.26 -8.81 -4.72
CA ALA A 225 -6.77 -7.76 -3.83
C ALA A 225 -7.38 -6.39 -4.21
N ASP A 226 -7.48 -6.08 -5.50
CA ASP A 226 -8.13 -4.85 -5.98
C ASP A 226 -9.62 -4.83 -5.56
N ASN A 227 -10.36 -5.93 -5.64
CA ASN A 227 -11.74 -6.05 -5.14
C ASN A 227 -11.87 -5.67 -3.65
N LYS A 228 -10.96 -6.15 -2.80
CA LYS A 228 -10.92 -5.82 -1.36
C LYS A 228 -10.48 -4.37 -1.11
N ARG A 229 -9.54 -3.86 -1.92
CA ARG A 229 -9.05 -2.48 -1.84
C ARG A 229 -10.15 -1.49 -2.21
N GLU A 230 -10.88 -1.74 -3.30
CA GLU A 230 -11.99 -0.89 -3.75
C GLU A 230 -13.10 -0.82 -2.69
N TYR A 231 -13.43 -1.95 -2.07
CA TYR A 231 -14.34 -1.99 -0.93
C TYR A 231 -13.85 -1.17 0.26
N ALA A 232 -12.60 -1.37 0.67
CA ALA A 232 -12.02 -0.62 1.79
C ALA A 232 -12.05 0.90 1.52
N LEU A 233 -11.68 1.31 0.30
CA LEU A 233 -11.72 2.70 -0.13
C LEU A 233 -13.14 3.28 -0.10
N ALA A 234 -14.13 2.55 -0.62
CA ALA A 234 -15.53 2.98 -0.67
C ALA A 234 -16.14 3.22 0.72
N HIS A 235 -15.61 2.57 1.75
CA HIS A 235 -16.12 2.64 3.13
C HIS A 235 -15.16 3.31 4.12
N ASN A 236 -14.10 3.95 3.63
CA ASN A 236 -13.10 4.61 4.46
C ASN A 236 -12.43 3.68 5.50
N TYR A 237 -12.18 2.42 5.12
CA TYR A 237 -11.37 1.47 5.88
C TYR A 237 -9.91 1.51 5.39
N ALA A 238 -8.99 0.99 6.21
CA ALA A 238 -7.65 0.68 5.71
C ALA A 238 -7.66 -0.62 4.90
N PHE A 239 -6.89 -0.69 3.81
CA PHE A 239 -6.59 -1.94 3.12
C PHE A 239 -5.16 -2.40 3.41
N VAL A 240 -4.98 -3.66 3.83
CA VAL A 240 -3.68 -4.21 4.20
C VAL A 240 -3.47 -5.58 3.54
N ALA A 241 -2.57 -5.64 2.55
CA ALA A 241 -2.15 -6.88 1.90
C ALA A 241 -0.73 -7.27 2.32
N ARG A 242 -0.49 -8.53 2.66
CA ARG A 242 0.77 -8.97 3.28
C ARG A 242 1.28 -10.31 2.76
N SER A 243 2.59 -10.42 2.53
CA SER A 243 3.23 -11.62 1.99
C SER A 243 4.47 -12.09 2.77
N THR A 244 5.26 -11.17 3.34
CA THR A 244 6.55 -11.51 3.99
C THR A 244 6.39 -12.44 5.18
N GLU A 245 5.27 -12.31 5.90
CA GLU A 245 4.90 -13.18 7.02
C GLU A 245 4.66 -14.64 6.61
N TYR A 246 4.33 -14.92 5.35
CA TYR A 246 4.21 -16.28 4.84
C TYR A 246 5.58 -16.86 4.47
N ALA A 247 6.42 -16.07 3.78
CA ALA A 247 7.76 -16.49 3.39
C ALA A 247 8.65 -16.90 4.58
N GLN A 248 8.52 -16.21 5.72
CA GLN A 248 9.32 -16.53 6.90
C GLN A 248 8.96 -17.86 7.57
N GLN A 249 7.83 -18.50 7.25
CA GLN A 249 7.47 -19.78 7.87
C GLN A 249 8.51 -20.86 7.56
N ASP A 250 9.09 -20.84 6.35
CA ASP A 250 10.10 -21.80 5.93
C ASP A 250 11.44 -21.61 6.66
N LEU A 251 11.67 -20.43 7.26
CA LEU A 251 12.88 -20.10 8.01
C LEU A 251 12.79 -20.48 9.49
N ARG A 252 11.59 -20.83 10.00
CA ARG A 252 11.42 -21.19 11.41
C ARG A 252 12.12 -22.51 11.74
N THR A 253 12.65 -22.59 12.97
CA THR A 253 13.22 -23.83 13.53
C THR A 253 12.16 -24.92 13.65
N GLU A 254 10.97 -24.54 14.14
CA GLU A 254 9.80 -25.42 14.16
C GLU A 254 9.07 -25.32 12.83
N LYS A 255 9.24 -26.33 11.98
CA LYS A 255 8.61 -26.37 10.66
C LYS A 255 7.09 -26.48 10.79
N ARG A 256 6.38 -25.55 10.16
CA ARG A 256 4.93 -25.52 10.02
C ARG A 256 4.56 -25.02 8.64
N ARG A 257 3.33 -25.29 8.19
CA ARG A 257 2.90 -24.92 6.84
C ARG A 257 2.89 -23.40 6.65
N THR A 258 3.15 -22.96 5.42
CA THR A 258 3.21 -21.56 5.00
C THR A 258 1.94 -20.77 5.35
N VAL A 259 0.77 -21.42 5.35
CA VAL A 259 -0.53 -20.81 5.70
C VAL A 259 -0.55 -20.17 7.10
N TRP A 260 0.32 -20.64 8.03
CA TRP A 260 0.49 -20.03 9.36
C TRP A 260 0.99 -18.57 9.31
N GLY A 261 1.50 -18.10 8.16
CA GLY A 261 1.78 -16.69 7.92
C GLY A 261 0.56 -15.78 8.16
N LYS A 262 -0.66 -16.30 8.00
CA LYS A 262 -1.91 -15.61 8.36
C LYS A 262 -1.89 -15.06 9.78
N ILE A 263 -1.51 -15.89 10.75
CA ILE A 263 -1.50 -15.50 12.16
C ILE A 263 -0.42 -14.45 12.43
N ASP A 264 0.75 -14.57 11.80
CA ASP A 264 1.83 -13.59 11.87
C ASP A 264 1.37 -12.22 11.30
N VAL A 265 0.61 -12.23 10.20
CA VAL A 265 0.01 -11.00 9.63
C VAL A 265 -0.91 -10.35 10.63
N VAL A 266 -1.87 -11.12 11.16
CA VAL A 266 -2.87 -10.63 12.11
C VAL A 266 -2.20 -10.04 13.36
N GLN A 267 -1.21 -10.73 13.94
CA GLN A 267 -0.45 -10.22 15.10
C GLN A 267 0.24 -8.88 14.83
N LYS A 268 0.74 -8.66 13.60
CA LYS A 268 1.47 -7.44 13.24
C LYS A 268 0.56 -6.30 12.80
N VAL A 269 -0.66 -6.60 12.34
CA VAL A 269 -1.63 -5.61 11.83
C VAL A 269 -2.59 -5.17 12.93
N LEU A 270 -3.11 -6.11 13.72
CA LEU A 270 -4.14 -5.86 14.73
C LEU A 270 -3.84 -4.69 15.68
N PRO A 271 -2.61 -4.51 16.23
CA PRO A 271 -2.31 -3.41 17.15
C PRO A 271 -2.52 -1.99 16.58
N LYS A 272 -2.69 -1.86 15.27
CA LYS A 272 -2.79 -0.57 14.57
C LYS A 272 -4.23 -0.08 14.36
N TYR A 273 -5.21 -0.97 14.55
CA TYR A 273 -6.63 -0.73 14.25
C TYR A 273 -7.48 -1.15 15.45
N GLU A 274 -8.76 -0.75 15.51
CA GLU A 274 -9.68 -1.27 16.55
C GLU A 274 -10.17 -2.66 16.18
N TRP A 275 -10.53 -2.86 14.91
CA TRP A 275 -10.96 -4.12 14.32
C TRP A 275 -10.16 -4.42 13.07
N ILE A 276 -9.93 -5.70 12.82
CA ILE A 276 -9.56 -6.19 11.50
C ILE A 276 -10.69 -7.05 10.94
N PHE A 277 -10.87 -6.95 9.64
CA PHE A 277 -11.68 -7.85 8.84
C PHE A 277 -10.73 -8.66 7.97
N TRP A 278 -10.43 -9.89 8.40
CA TRP A 278 -9.58 -10.80 7.64
C TRP A 278 -10.38 -11.44 6.51
N LEU A 279 -9.81 -11.47 5.32
CA LEU A 279 -10.31 -12.19 4.15
C LEU A 279 -9.14 -12.95 3.52
N ASP A 280 -9.29 -14.25 3.31
CA ASP A 280 -8.34 -15.04 2.54
C ASP A 280 -8.24 -14.51 1.10
N MET A 281 -7.12 -14.82 0.45
CA MET A 281 -6.81 -14.32 -0.89
C MET A 281 -7.88 -14.74 -1.91
N ASP A 282 -8.49 -15.90 -1.70
CA ASP A 282 -9.55 -16.53 -2.46
C ASP A 282 -10.98 -16.21 -1.96
N ALA A 283 -11.13 -15.26 -1.04
CA ALA A 283 -12.42 -14.66 -0.71
C ALA A 283 -12.71 -13.44 -1.60
N VAL A 284 -13.92 -13.32 -2.11
CA VAL A 284 -14.37 -12.21 -2.98
C VAL A 284 -15.53 -11.47 -2.33
N ILE A 285 -15.45 -10.15 -2.33
CA ILE A 285 -16.54 -9.27 -1.91
C ILE A 285 -17.56 -9.19 -3.05
N MET A 286 -18.69 -9.86 -2.85
CA MET A 286 -19.77 -9.97 -3.84
C MET A 286 -20.76 -8.81 -3.76
N ASN A 287 -21.09 -8.37 -2.54
CA ASN A 287 -22.02 -7.28 -2.31
C ASN A 287 -21.38 -6.18 -1.46
N PRO A 288 -20.75 -5.16 -2.08
CA PRO A 288 -20.06 -4.11 -1.35
C PRO A 288 -21.01 -3.15 -0.62
N LYS A 289 -22.33 -3.33 -0.68
CA LYS A 289 -23.30 -2.52 0.09
C LYS A 289 -23.31 -2.88 1.58
N HIS A 290 -22.91 -4.10 1.93
CA HIS A 290 -22.73 -4.49 3.32
C HIS A 290 -21.47 -3.83 3.89
N THR A 291 -21.59 -3.23 5.07
CA THR A 291 -20.47 -2.59 5.77
C THR A 291 -20.02 -3.44 6.94
N VAL A 292 -18.73 -3.38 7.29
CA VAL A 292 -18.22 -4.08 8.48
C VAL A 292 -18.91 -3.53 9.73
N GLN A 293 -19.05 -2.20 9.85
CA GLN A 293 -19.77 -1.54 10.93
C GLN A 293 -21.22 -2.02 10.98
N GLY A 294 -21.93 -2.05 9.85
CA GLY A 294 -23.33 -2.46 9.81
C GLY A 294 -23.53 -3.90 10.26
N ILE A 295 -22.62 -4.81 9.89
CA ILE A 295 -22.64 -6.20 10.38
C ILE A 295 -22.37 -6.24 11.89
N LEU A 296 -21.33 -5.56 12.37
CA LEU A 296 -21.01 -5.52 13.80
C LEU A 296 -22.14 -4.89 14.62
N ASP A 297 -22.79 -3.84 14.13
CA ASP A 297 -23.94 -3.18 14.77
C ASP A 297 -25.17 -4.09 14.83
N ASP A 298 -25.46 -4.81 13.74
CA ASP A 298 -26.51 -5.82 13.73
C ASP A 298 -26.23 -6.92 14.76
N LEU A 299 -25.01 -7.44 14.81
CA LEU A 299 -24.59 -8.44 15.79
C LEU A 299 -24.67 -7.92 17.24
N ARG A 300 -24.20 -6.69 17.50
CA ARG A 300 -24.32 -6.01 18.81
C ARG A 300 -25.78 -5.91 19.25
N SER A 301 -26.67 -5.53 18.34
CA SER A 301 -28.09 -5.36 18.64
C SER A 301 -28.79 -6.67 18.98
N LYS A 302 -28.36 -7.78 18.36
CA LYS A 302 -28.90 -9.13 18.57
C LYS A 302 -28.21 -9.90 19.69
N TYR A 303 -27.08 -9.40 20.20
CA TYR A 303 -26.30 -10.09 21.21
C TYR A 303 -27.06 -10.19 22.55
N PRO A 304 -27.09 -11.37 23.21
CA PRO A 304 -27.71 -11.51 24.52
C PRO A 304 -27.09 -10.56 25.55
N GLY A 305 -27.93 -9.71 26.14
CA GLY A 305 -27.46 -8.66 27.06
C GLY A 305 -27.13 -7.32 26.41
N GLY A 306 -27.34 -7.21 25.09
CA GLY A 306 -27.25 -5.96 24.33
C GLY A 306 -25.83 -5.54 23.95
N PRO A 307 -25.69 -4.37 23.30
CA PRO A 307 -24.42 -3.87 22.76
C PRO A 307 -23.31 -3.75 23.81
N GLU A 308 -23.61 -3.31 25.03
CA GLU A 308 -22.61 -3.20 26.11
C GLU A 308 -22.00 -4.57 26.45
N LYS A 309 -22.82 -5.61 26.55
CA LYS A 309 -22.34 -6.97 26.80
C LYS A 309 -21.58 -7.55 25.62
N PHE A 310 -21.89 -7.14 24.39
CA PHE A 310 -21.07 -7.49 23.24
C PHE A 310 -19.67 -6.88 23.36
N GLU A 311 -19.59 -5.58 23.66
CA GLU A 311 -18.31 -4.86 23.76
C GLU A 311 -17.42 -5.33 24.92
N GLU A 312 -18.03 -5.74 26.04
CA GLU A 312 -17.31 -6.29 27.20
C GLU A 312 -16.72 -7.67 26.94
N ASN A 313 -17.39 -8.49 26.12
CA ASN A 313 -17.07 -9.91 26.01
C ASN A 313 -16.44 -10.25 24.66
N ILE A 314 -16.95 -9.76 23.54
CA ILE A 314 -16.64 -10.29 22.22
C ILE A 314 -15.43 -9.60 21.58
N ASP A 315 -14.41 -10.41 21.28
CA ASP A 315 -13.16 -9.99 20.65
C ASP A 315 -12.93 -10.67 19.29
N LEU A 316 -13.58 -11.80 19.02
CA LEU A 316 -13.51 -12.55 17.76
C LEU A 316 -14.92 -12.90 17.30
N VAL A 317 -15.24 -12.58 16.06
CA VAL A 317 -16.47 -13.01 15.38
C VAL A 317 -16.09 -13.89 14.20
N ILE A 318 -16.59 -15.13 14.19
CA ILE A 318 -16.22 -16.12 13.18
C ILE A 318 -17.39 -17.06 12.90
N ALA A 319 -17.51 -17.51 11.65
CA ALA A 319 -18.57 -18.41 11.22
C ALA A 319 -18.12 -19.87 11.22
N LYS A 320 -19.04 -20.75 11.60
CA LYS A 320 -18.99 -22.19 11.31
C LYS A 320 -20.11 -22.48 10.31
N PRO A 321 -19.79 -22.63 9.01
CA PRO A 321 -20.78 -22.89 7.98
C PRO A 321 -21.61 -24.14 8.28
N THR A 322 -22.83 -24.19 7.73
CA THR A 322 -23.73 -25.33 7.91
C THR A 322 -23.05 -26.64 7.52
N ARG A 323 -23.24 -27.72 8.29
CA ARG A 323 -22.62 -29.05 8.06
C ARG A 323 -21.09 -29.12 8.14
N ASP A 324 -20.39 -28.01 8.34
CA ASP A 324 -18.94 -28.05 8.56
C ASP A 324 -18.64 -28.56 9.97
N LYS A 325 -17.54 -29.29 10.11
CA LYS A 325 -17.11 -29.87 11.40
C LYS A 325 -16.49 -28.83 12.33
N MET A 326 -16.07 -27.68 11.80
CA MET A 326 -15.36 -26.61 12.50
C MET A 326 -15.64 -25.26 11.84
N ILE A 327 -15.13 -24.18 12.44
CA ILE A 327 -15.11 -22.83 11.85
C ILE A 327 -14.44 -22.81 10.47
N ASN A 328 -14.79 -21.80 9.67
CA ASN A 328 -14.01 -21.40 8.51
C ASN A 328 -13.21 -20.11 8.86
N ALA A 329 -11.89 -20.23 8.95
CA ALA A 329 -10.99 -19.13 9.33
C ALA A 329 -10.42 -18.36 8.12
N GLY A 330 -11.07 -18.47 6.96
CA GLY A 330 -10.77 -17.61 5.82
C GLY A 330 -11.47 -16.28 5.85
N VAL A 331 -12.52 -16.11 6.67
CA VAL A 331 -13.14 -14.80 6.90
C VAL A 331 -13.54 -14.66 8.37
N PHE A 332 -13.08 -13.60 9.04
CA PHE A 332 -13.44 -13.29 10.43
C PHE A 332 -13.20 -11.82 10.80
N PHE A 333 -13.84 -11.37 11.87
CA PHE A 333 -13.54 -10.09 12.53
C PHE A 333 -12.76 -10.31 13.83
N MET A 334 -11.75 -9.50 14.09
CA MET A 334 -11.01 -9.56 15.36
C MET A 334 -10.72 -8.16 15.90
N ARG A 335 -11.06 -7.95 17.16
CA ARG A 335 -10.85 -6.70 17.89
C ARG A 335 -9.44 -6.65 18.49
N ASN A 336 -8.84 -5.47 18.50
CA ASN A 336 -7.55 -5.22 19.11
C ASN A 336 -7.65 -5.09 20.62
N THR A 337 -7.63 -6.23 21.31
CA THR A 337 -7.64 -6.29 22.77
C THR A 337 -6.49 -7.14 23.30
N LYS A 338 -6.24 -7.02 24.61
CA LYS A 338 -5.25 -7.87 25.30
C LYS A 338 -5.58 -9.36 25.15
N TRP A 339 -6.88 -9.70 25.13
CA TRP A 339 -7.32 -11.07 24.90
C TRP A 339 -6.95 -11.54 23.50
N ALA A 340 -7.24 -10.77 22.46
CA ALA A 340 -6.93 -11.17 21.08
C ALA A 340 -5.42 -11.41 20.87
N GLN A 341 -4.57 -10.57 21.46
CA GLN A 341 -3.11 -10.76 21.42
C GLN A 341 -2.67 -12.05 22.12
N ALA A 342 -3.29 -12.38 23.26
CA ALA A 342 -3.02 -13.63 23.98
C ALA A 342 -3.54 -14.85 23.22
N PHE A 343 -4.75 -14.78 22.65
CA PHE A 343 -5.33 -15.83 21.81
C PHE A 343 -4.46 -16.12 20.58
N LEU A 344 -4.02 -15.10 19.85
CA LEU A 344 -3.10 -15.26 18.71
C LEU A 344 -1.78 -15.91 19.13
N LYS A 345 -1.25 -15.55 20.30
CA LYS A 345 -0.05 -16.20 20.87
C LYS A 345 -0.33 -17.67 21.20
N ASP A 346 -1.49 -18.00 21.74
CA ASP A 346 -1.87 -19.38 22.02
C ASP A 346 -2.01 -20.20 20.73
N VAL A 347 -2.68 -19.65 19.70
CA VAL A 347 -2.78 -20.25 18.35
C VAL A 347 -1.38 -20.53 17.81
N GLN A 348 -0.49 -19.53 17.84
CA GLN A 348 0.89 -19.64 17.35
C GLN A 348 1.69 -20.76 18.01
N ASN A 349 1.45 -21.02 19.30
CA ASN A 349 2.18 -22.02 20.07
C ASN A 349 1.50 -23.40 20.02
N PHE A 350 0.39 -23.54 19.30
CA PHE A 350 -0.40 -24.77 19.26
C PHE A 350 0.16 -25.80 18.28
N LYS A 351 1.34 -26.34 18.63
CA LYS A 351 2.20 -27.20 17.77
C LYS A 351 1.48 -28.39 17.16
N LYS A 352 0.44 -28.91 17.82
CA LYS A 352 -0.39 -30.02 17.33
C LYS A 352 -0.79 -29.80 15.86
N TRP A 353 -1.14 -28.57 15.49
CA TRP A 353 -1.72 -28.26 14.19
C TRP A 353 -0.75 -27.71 13.15
N TYR A 354 0.55 -27.60 13.46
CA TYR A 354 1.54 -27.03 12.53
C TYR A 354 1.55 -27.68 11.14
N ASN A 355 1.30 -28.99 11.09
CA ASN A 355 1.33 -29.77 9.85
C ASN A 355 0.12 -30.71 9.69
N GLN A 356 -0.99 -30.46 10.38
CA GLN A 356 -2.21 -31.27 10.28
C GLN A 356 -3.13 -30.74 9.19
N SER A 357 -2.97 -31.31 7.99
CA SER A 357 -3.86 -31.08 6.86
C SER A 357 -5.27 -31.60 7.15
N PRO A 358 -6.34 -30.95 6.63
CA PRO A 358 -6.31 -29.70 5.85
C PRO A 358 -6.45 -28.43 6.71
N SER A 359 -6.60 -28.55 8.02
CA SER A 359 -7.12 -27.45 8.83
C SER A 359 -6.07 -26.53 9.46
N TYR A 360 -4.83 -26.99 9.70
CA TYR A 360 -3.71 -26.13 10.15
C TYR A 360 -4.09 -25.10 11.24
N GLU A 361 -3.84 -23.81 11.02
CA GLU A 361 -4.16 -22.72 11.96
C GLU A 361 -5.66 -22.60 12.25
N GLN A 362 -6.55 -22.93 11.30
CA GLN A 362 -7.99 -23.00 11.53
C GLN A 362 -8.34 -24.10 12.55
N GLY A 363 -7.68 -25.25 12.46
CA GLY A 363 -7.83 -26.34 13.43
C GLY A 363 -7.34 -25.95 14.83
N ALA A 364 -6.22 -25.22 14.89
CA ALA A 364 -5.71 -24.65 16.14
C ALA A 364 -6.70 -23.66 16.76
N MET A 365 -7.21 -22.71 15.96
CA MET A 365 -8.23 -21.77 16.40
C MET A 365 -9.47 -22.51 16.89
N TRP A 366 -9.97 -23.50 16.14
CA TRP A 366 -11.15 -24.27 16.50
C TRP A 366 -11.02 -24.93 17.88
N GLU A 367 -9.92 -25.61 18.16
CA GLU A 367 -9.73 -26.25 19.47
C GLU A 367 -9.58 -25.22 20.60
N LEU A 368 -8.88 -24.12 20.36
CA LEU A 368 -8.65 -23.10 21.37
C LEU A 368 -9.95 -22.35 21.73
N ILE A 369 -10.80 -22.01 20.77
CA ILE A 369 -12.06 -21.29 21.07
C ILE A 369 -13.05 -22.13 21.90
N GLN A 370 -12.88 -23.46 21.97
CA GLN A 370 -13.70 -24.32 22.83
C GLN A 370 -13.29 -24.28 24.31
N LEU A 371 -12.08 -23.77 24.62
CA LEU A 371 -11.61 -23.68 26.00
C LEU A 371 -12.34 -22.55 26.75
N ASP A 372 -12.69 -22.78 28.01
CA ASP A 372 -13.45 -21.81 28.82
C ASP A 372 -12.81 -20.42 28.87
N LYS A 373 -11.46 -20.34 28.89
CA LYS A 373 -10.71 -19.07 28.87
C LYS A 373 -10.86 -18.25 27.58
N HIS A 374 -11.33 -18.87 26.50
CA HIS A 374 -11.49 -18.23 25.19
C HIS A 374 -12.96 -18.13 24.78
N LYS A 375 -13.79 -19.09 25.18
CA LYS A 375 -15.17 -19.24 24.73
C LYS A 375 -16.04 -17.99 24.96
N SER A 376 -15.89 -17.30 26.09
CA SER A 376 -16.64 -16.07 26.39
C SER A 376 -16.27 -14.90 25.49
N HIS A 377 -15.14 -14.99 24.79
CA HIS A 377 -14.61 -13.93 23.95
C HIS A 377 -14.89 -14.09 22.46
N VAL A 378 -15.61 -15.14 22.10
CA VAL A 378 -15.87 -15.53 20.72
C VAL A 378 -17.36 -15.54 20.46
N LEU A 379 -17.79 -14.73 19.49
CA LEU A 379 -19.09 -14.88 18.88
C LEU A 379 -18.97 -15.84 17.70
N LEU A 380 -19.36 -17.09 17.95
CA LEU A 380 -19.44 -18.13 16.93
C LEU A 380 -20.80 -18.07 16.23
N LEU A 381 -20.81 -17.74 14.95
CA LEU A 381 -22.00 -17.84 14.11
C LEU A 381 -22.13 -19.31 13.65
N ASP A 382 -22.82 -20.12 14.45
CA ASP A 382 -22.95 -21.56 14.20
C ASP A 382 -24.05 -21.86 13.16
N ASN A 383 -23.70 -22.65 12.15
CA ASN A 383 -24.53 -22.92 10.97
C ASN A 383 -24.94 -21.63 10.23
N ASP A 384 -24.01 -20.67 10.16
CA ASP A 384 -24.18 -19.45 9.37
C ASP A 384 -23.44 -19.56 8.05
N ASP A 385 -24.18 -19.43 6.96
CA ASP A 385 -23.65 -19.50 5.59
C ASP A 385 -23.60 -18.14 4.89
N HIS A 386 -24.25 -17.10 5.42
CA HIS A 386 -24.62 -15.92 4.62
C HIS A 386 -24.18 -14.59 5.22
N THR A 387 -23.76 -14.52 6.49
CA THR A 387 -23.42 -13.23 7.10
C THR A 387 -22.17 -12.63 6.47
N PHE A 388 -21.07 -13.40 6.40
CA PHE A 388 -19.82 -12.91 5.81
C PHE A 388 -18.84 -13.99 5.31
N ASN A 389 -19.23 -15.27 5.22
CA ASN A 389 -18.31 -16.34 4.80
C ASN A 389 -19.04 -17.44 3.99
N THR A 390 -19.62 -17.04 2.85
CA THR A 390 -20.45 -17.92 2.04
C THR A 390 -19.58 -18.85 1.19
N LEU A 391 -19.87 -20.15 1.22
CA LEU A 391 -19.25 -21.08 0.26
C LEU A 391 -19.97 -20.99 -1.09
N PRO A 392 -19.28 -21.13 -2.24
CA PRO A 392 -19.86 -20.94 -3.57
C PRO A 392 -21.15 -21.74 -3.82
N LYS A 393 -21.20 -22.98 -3.32
CA LYS A 393 -22.37 -23.88 -3.43
C LYS A 393 -23.60 -23.41 -2.67
N ARG A 394 -23.45 -22.44 -1.77
CA ARG A 394 -24.51 -21.87 -0.93
C ARG A 394 -24.78 -20.42 -1.25
N TYR A 395 -24.12 -19.89 -2.27
CA TYR A 395 -24.34 -18.51 -2.67
C TYR A 395 -25.82 -18.25 -2.98
N THR A 396 -26.32 -17.15 -2.43
CA THR A 396 -27.60 -16.57 -2.77
C THR A 396 -27.41 -15.09 -3.16
N PRO A 397 -28.26 -14.56 -4.06
CA PRO A 397 -28.18 -13.17 -4.47
C PRO A 397 -28.19 -12.21 -3.27
N GLY A 398 -27.14 -11.39 -3.15
CA GLY A 398 -27.00 -10.39 -2.08
C GLY A 398 -26.06 -10.78 -0.94
N ASP A 399 -25.54 -12.02 -0.93
CA ASP A 399 -24.52 -12.45 0.04
C ASP A 399 -23.29 -11.53 -0.03
N PHE A 400 -22.71 -11.25 1.15
CA PHE A 400 -21.65 -10.28 1.28
C PHE A 400 -20.32 -10.78 0.67
N ILE A 401 -19.82 -11.90 1.19
CA ILE A 401 -18.55 -12.49 0.79
C ILE A 401 -18.80 -13.91 0.29
N VAL A 402 -18.12 -14.28 -0.79
CA VAL A 402 -18.00 -15.69 -1.21
C VAL A 402 -16.54 -16.12 -1.09
N HIS A 403 -16.30 -17.21 -0.37
CA HIS A 403 -14.99 -17.77 -0.10
C HIS A 403 -14.75 -19.02 -0.94
N PHE A 404 -13.94 -18.87 -2.00
CA PHE A 404 -13.62 -19.95 -2.93
C PHE A 404 -12.50 -20.81 -2.37
N ALA A 405 -12.82 -21.68 -1.41
CA ALA A 405 -11.87 -22.62 -0.78
C ALA A 405 -12.04 -24.08 -1.29
N PRO A 406 -11.77 -24.40 -2.57
CA PRO A 406 -11.83 -25.76 -3.08
C PRO A 406 -10.65 -26.60 -2.59
N ASP A 407 -10.76 -27.93 -2.71
CA ASP A 407 -9.66 -28.87 -2.44
C ASP A 407 -8.49 -28.76 -3.44
N LYS A 408 -8.67 -27.99 -4.53
CA LYS A 408 -7.70 -27.77 -5.61
C LYS A 408 -7.33 -26.30 -5.69
N CYS A 409 -6.67 -25.89 -6.76
CA CYS A 409 -6.32 -24.49 -7.01
C CYS A 409 -7.57 -23.57 -7.05
N PRO A 410 -7.70 -22.58 -6.13
CA PRO A 410 -8.81 -21.61 -6.15
C PRO A 410 -8.80 -20.59 -7.29
N GLY A 411 -7.66 -20.36 -7.94
CA GLY A 411 -7.47 -19.25 -8.89
C GLY A 411 -8.57 -19.10 -9.95
N PRO A 412 -8.94 -20.16 -10.70
CA PRO A 412 -10.02 -20.09 -11.69
C PRO A 412 -11.38 -19.70 -11.08
N ALA A 413 -11.74 -20.28 -9.93
CA ALA A 413 -13.02 -20.01 -9.28
C ALA A 413 -13.09 -18.57 -8.73
N VAL A 414 -11.96 -18.04 -8.24
CA VAL A 414 -11.87 -16.64 -7.82
C VAL A 414 -12.05 -15.69 -9.00
N LEU A 415 -11.47 -15.99 -10.17
CA LEU A 415 -11.68 -15.20 -11.38
C LEU A 415 -13.14 -15.21 -11.84
N GLU A 416 -13.81 -16.36 -11.75
CA GLU A 416 -15.24 -16.47 -12.01
C GLU A 416 -16.06 -15.62 -11.01
N GLY A 417 -15.73 -15.68 -9.72
CA GLY A 417 -16.30 -14.82 -8.69
C GLY A 417 -16.17 -13.33 -9.01
N LEU A 418 -14.97 -12.89 -9.41
CA LEU A 418 -14.71 -11.51 -9.77
C LEU A 418 -15.46 -11.07 -11.04
N GLU A 419 -15.66 -11.98 -12.00
CA GLU A 419 -16.50 -11.68 -13.17
C GLU A 419 -17.98 -11.60 -12.80
N ALA A 420 -18.46 -12.47 -11.90
CA ALA A 420 -19.80 -12.38 -11.34
C ALA A 420 -20.04 -11.05 -10.62
N VAL A 421 -19.05 -10.51 -9.88
CA VAL A 421 -19.13 -9.16 -9.29
C VAL A 421 -19.38 -8.10 -10.35
N LYS A 422 -18.64 -8.10 -11.46
CA LYS A 422 -18.83 -7.10 -12.54
C LYS A 422 -20.22 -7.20 -13.16
N ARG A 423 -20.71 -8.42 -13.38
CA ARG A 423 -22.07 -8.67 -13.91
C ARG A 423 -23.13 -8.12 -12.95
N ILE A 424 -23.00 -8.38 -11.65
CA ILE A 424 -23.89 -7.84 -10.61
C ILE A 424 -23.86 -6.30 -10.62
N GLN A 425 -22.67 -5.69 -10.72
CA GLN A 425 -22.52 -4.24 -10.78
C GLN A 425 -23.16 -3.62 -12.04
N ASN A 426 -23.22 -4.38 -13.14
CA ASN A 426 -23.92 -3.99 -14.37
C ASN A 426 -25.43 -4.24 -14.34
N GLY A 427 -25.97 -4.68 -13.19
CA GLY A 427 -27.40 -4.89 -12.97
C GLY A 427 -27.91 -6.29 -13.28
N GLU A 428 -27.02 -7.26 -13.55
CA GLU A 428 -27.43 -8.66 -13.70
C GLU A 428 -27.71 -9.31 -12.34
N VAL A 429 -28.66 -10.25 -12.33
CA VAL A 429 -28.89 -11.13 -11.17
C VAL A 429 -28.09 -12.41 -11.35
N PHE A 430 -26.96 -12.49 -10.65
CA PHE A 430 -26.19 -13.73 -10.54
C PHE A 430 -26.81 -14.60 -9.43
N THR A 431 -27.10 -15.87 -9.69
CA THR A 431 -27.91 -16.70 -8.79
C THR A 431 -27.17 -17.87 -8.15
N HIS A 432 -26.13 -18.39 -8.80
CA HIS A 432 -25.36 -19.53 -8.30
C HIS A 432 -24.03 -19.64 -9.05
N PHE A 433 -23.04 -20.28 -8.42
CA PHE A 433 -21.82 -20.75 -9.08
C PHE A 433 -22.02 -22.17 -9.60
N GLU A 434 -21.50 -22.48 -10.80
CA GLU A 434 -21.55 -23.84 -11.35
C GLU A 434 -20.54 -24.77 -10.63
N GLU A 435 -20.74 -26.09 -10.69
CA GLU A 435 -19.84 -27.06 -10.07
C GLU A 435 -18.46 -27.06 -10.75
N SER A 436 -17.40 -26.74 -10.00
CA SER A 436 -16.00 -26.93 -10.39
C SER A 436 -15.41 -28.26 -9.94
#